data_AF-A0A3Q8T7I7-F1
#
_entry.id   AF-A0A3Q8T7I7-F1
#
_cell.length_a   1.000
_cell.length_b   1.000
_cell.length_c   1.000
_cell.angle_alpha   90.00
_cell.angle_beta   90.00
_cell.angle_gamma   90.00
#
_symmetry.space_group_name_H-M   'P 1'
#
loop_
_entity.id
_entity.type
_entity.pdbx_description
1 polymer ?
#
loop_
_entity_poly.entity_id
_entity_poly.type
_entity_poly.pdbx_seq_one_letter_code
_entity_poly.pdbx_strand_id
1 'polypeptide(L)' 'MTFIKSYTTSLGDLIYLIKGKNQGVDAWHYVLVNKVKLPIFLKKITESSLDASLYGSILYSGWGTNPPARIANLIKEKYQ' A
#
# COMPACT_ATOMS: atom_id res chain seq x y z
N MET A 1 -11.24 -3.39 -9.12
CA MET A 1 -9.94 -4.05 -9.31
C MET A 1 -8.89 -3.25 -8.57
N THR A 2 -8.38 -3.78 -7.46
CA THR A 2 -7.34 -3.13 -6.65
C THR A 2 -5.98 -3.45 -7.27
N PHE A 3 -5.27 -2.45 -7.77
CA PHE A 3 -3.91 -2.64 -8.28
C PHE A 3 -2.94 -2.61 -7.12
N ILE A 4 -2.17 -3.68 -6.98
CA ILE A 4 -1.24 -3.88 -5.87
C ILE A 4 0.18 -3.89 -6.43
N LYS A 5 1.03 -2.99 -5.94
CA LYS A 5 2.47 -2.99 -6.25
C LYS A 5 3.27 -3.15 -4.95
N SER A 6 4.14 -4.15 -4.86
CA SER A 6 4.95 -4.42 -3.68
C SER A 6 6.40 -4.00 -3.89
N TYR A 7 7.01 -3.35 -2.89
CA TYR A 7 8.44 -3.03 -2.83
C TYR A 7 9.04 -3.78 -1.65
N THR A 8 10.16 -4.45 -1.85
CA THR A 8 10.86 -5.19 -0.79
C THR A 8 11.92 -4.30 -0.17
N THR A 9 11.84 -4.10 1.14
CA THR A 9 12.88 -3.38 1.89
C THR A 9 14.05 -4.32 2.21
N SER A 10 15.22 -3.75 2.50
CA SER A 10 16.42 -4.51 2.92
C SER A 10 16.23 -5.32 4.21
N LEU A 11 15.24 -4.98 5.03
CA LEU A 11 14.87 -5.70 6.26
C LEU A 11 13.83 -6.81 6.05
N GLY A 12 13.36 -7.01 4.81
CA GLY A 12 12.36 -8.02 4.47
C GLY A 12 10.90 -7.60 4.69
N ASP A 13 10.65 -6.36 5.09
CA ASP A 13 9.32 -5.76 5.07
C ASP A 13 8.89 -5.44 3.63
N LEU A 14 7.59 -5.51 3.35
CA LEU A 14 7.02 -5.28 2.03
C LEU A 14 6.09 -4.06 2.04
N ILE A 15 6.37 -3.10 1.18
CA ILE A 15 5.52 -1.92 1.01
C ILE A 15 4.52 -2.19 -0.10
N TYR A 16 3.24 -2.12 0.22
CA TYR A 16 2.14 -2.30 -0.69
C TYR A 16 1.52 -0.96 -1.07
N LEU A 17 1.44 -0.70 -2.37
CA LEU A 17 0.60 0.35 -2.92
C LEU A 17 -0.81 -0.20 -3.12
N ILE A 18 -1.76 0.32 -2.36
CA ILE A 18 -3.19 0.05 -2.49
C ILE A 18 -3.80 1.21 -3.28
N LYS A 19 -4.60 0.88 -4.29
CA LYS A 19 -5.44 1.84 -5.01
C LYS A 19 -6.89 1.44 -4.87
N GLY A 20 -7.72 2.34 -4.36
CA GLY A 20 -9.14 2.10 -4.13
C GLY A 20 -9.97 3.32 -4.49
N LYS A 21 -11.29 3.19 -4.33
CA LYS A 21 -12.20 4.33 -4.33
C LYS A 21 -12.67 4.58 -2.91
N ASN A 22 -12.38 5.77 -2.40
CA ASN A 22 -12.93 6.24 -1.14
C ASN A 22 -14.06 7.23 -1.47
N GLN A 23 -15.31 6.85 -1.18
CA GLN A 23 -16.51 7.68 -1.42
C GLN A 23 -16.65 8.18 -2.88
N GLY A 24 -16.29 7.34 -3.85
CA GLY A 24 -16.36 7.67 -5.27
C GLY A 24 -15.14 8.41 -5.83
N VAL A 25 -14.24 8.88 -4.97
CA VAL A 25 -12.96 9.49 -5.35
C VAL A 25 -11.89 8.42 -5.33
N ASP A 26 -11.09 8.33 -6.39
CA ASP A 26 -9.92 7.45 -6.39
C ASP A 26 -8.94 7.90 -5.31
N ALA A 27 -8.37 6.95 -4.57
CA ALA A 27 -7.38 7.20 -3.54
C ALA A 27 -6.32 6.10 -3.57
N TRP A 28 -5.11 6.47 -3.17
CA TRP A 28 -3.97 5.56 -3.07
C TRP A 28 -3.35 5.64 -1.67
N HIS A 29 -2.88 4.49 -1.20
CA HIS A 29 -2.25 4.34 0.11
C HIS A 29 -1.03 3.43 -0.01
N TYR A 30 0.13 3.89 0.44
CA TYR A 30 1.33 3.10 0.65
C TYR A 30 1.36 2.57 2.08
N VAL A 31 1.49 1.26 2.21
CA VAL A 31 1.36 0.55 3.48
C VAL A 31 2.55 -0.37 3.63
N LEU A 32 3.31 -0.17 4.69
CA LEU A 32 4.37 -1.08 5.09
C LEU A 32 3.74 -2.26 5.83
N VAL A 33 3.63 -3.41 5.16
CA VAL A 33 3.05 -4.63 5.74
C VAL A 33 4.16 -5.48 6.31
N ASN A 34 4.00 -5.87 7.57
CA ASN A 34 4.91 -6.81 8.20
C ASN A 34 4.76 -8.19 7.55
N LYS A 35 5.89 -8.85 7.26
CA LYS A 35 5.94 -10.18 6.63
C LYS A 35 5.06 -11.23 7.32
N VAL A 36 4.91 -11.17 8.64
CA VAL A 36 4.07 -12.10 9.42
C VAL A 36 2.57 -11.89 9.14
N LYS A 37 2.16 -10.64 8.91
CA LYS A 37 0.76 -10.25 8.65
C LYS A 37 0.40 -10.25 7.16
N LEU A 38 1.40 -10.42 6.29
CA LEU A 38 1.26 -10.48 4.84
C LEU A 38 0.16 -11.42 4.33
N PRO A 39 0.10 -12.72 4.73
CA PRO A 39 -0.92 -13.62 4.21
C PRO A 39 -2.35 -13.19 4.58
N ILE A 40 -2.53 -12.59 5.76
CA ILE A 40 -3.82 -12.09 6.22
C ILE A 40 -4.22 -10.84 5.43
N PHE A 41 -3.25 -9.93 5.19
CA PHE A 41 -3.42 -8.73 4.38
C PHE A 41 -3.86 -9.05 2.95
N LEU A 42 -3.18 -10.00 2.30
CA LEU A 42 -3.51 -10.42 0.92
C LEU A 42 -4.89 -11.08 0.82
N LYS A 43 -5.29 -11.85 1.83
CA LYS A 43 -6.63 -12.43 1.87
C LYS A 43 -7.71 -11.35 1.98
N LYS A 44 -7.51 -10.39 2.89
CA LYS A 44 -8.50 -9.35 3.19
C LYS A 44 -8.61 -8.27 2.12
N ILE A 45 -7.52 -7.89 1.47
CA ILE A 45 -7.56 -6.92 0.37
C ILE A 45 -8.35 -7.44 -0.84
N THR A 46 -8.45 -8.77 -0.96
CA THR A 46 -9.23 -9.46 -1.98
C THR A 46 -10.71 -9.57 -1.60
N GLU A 47 -11.03 -9.72 -0.31
CA GLU A 47 -12.37 -10.00 0.19
C GLU A 47 -13.29 -8.76 0.27
N SER A 48 -12.79 -7.58 0.64
CA SER A 48 -13.47 -6.26 0.56
C SER A 48 -12.76 -5.26 1.47
N SER A 49 -12.92 -3.95 1.18
CA SER A 49 -12.42 -2.77 1.92
C SER A 49 -11.53 -3.07 3.12
N LEU A 50 -10.24 -3.19 2.85
CA LEU A 50 -9.23 -3.43 3.88
C LEU A 50 -8.87 -2.11 4.56
N ASP A 51 -9.01 -2.05 5.89
CA ASP A 51 -8.32 -1.04 6.67
C ASP A 51 -6.84 -1.42 6.79
N ALA A 52 -6.03 -0.78 5.96
CA ALA A 52 -4.62 -1.11 5.86
C ALA A 52 -3.81 -0.77 7.13
N SER A 53 -4.36 0.07 8.00
CA SER A 53 -3.77 0.44 9.30
C SER A 53 -3.71 -0.74 10.27
N LEU A 54 -4.55 -1.78 10.07
CA LEU A 54 -4.60 -2.95 10.96
C LEU A 54 -3.46 -3.95 10.70
N TYR A 55 -2.88 -3.92 9.50
CA TYR A 55 -1.91 -4.90 9.02
C TYR A 55 -0.48 -4.37 9.02
N GLY A 56 -0.33 -3.05 9.08
CA GLY A 56 0.94 -2.38 8.86
C GLY A 56 0.86 -0.89 9.18
N SER A 57 1.91 -0.17 8.81
CA SER A 57 1.96 1.29 8.95
C SER A 57 1.72 1.96 7.62
N ILE A 58 0.77 2.88 7.56
CA ILE A 58 0.56 3.73 6.38
C ILE A 58 1.72 4.71 6.30
N LEU A 59 2.51 4.62 5.23
CA LEU A 59 3.63 5.53 4.99
C LEU A 59 3.14 6.81 4.32
N TYR A 60 2.34 6.66 3.27
CA TYR A 60 1.81 7.78 2.50
C TYR A 60 0.40 7.46 2.05
N SER A 61 -0.46 8.47 2.02
CA SER A 61 -1.79 8.38 1.44
C SER A 61 -2.04 9.62 0.60
N GLY A 62 -2.93 9.48 -0.37
CA GLY A 62 -3.37 10.62 -1.16
C GLY A 62 -4.55 10.30 -2.04
N TRP A 63 -5.12 11.35 -2.58
CA TRP A 63 -6.22 11.29 -3.52
C TRP A 63 -5.68 11.15 -4.95
N GLY A 64 -6.47 10.53 -5.81
CA GLY A 64 -6.17 10.27 -7.22
C GLY A 64 -6.00 8.79 -7.53
N THR A 65 -5.94 8.48 -8.82
CA THR A 65 -5.80 7.10 -9.32
C THR A 65 -4.37 6.58 -9.14
N ASN A 66 -3.37 7.46 -9.23
CA ASN A 66 -1.95 7.09 -9.10
C ASN A 66 -1.23 8.01 -8.11
N PRO A 67 -0.26 7.47 -7.35
CA PRO A 67 0.62 8.28 -6.54
C PRO A 67 1.46 9.23 -7.41
N PRO A 68 1.72 10.46 -6.95
CA PRO A 68 2.61 11.38 -7.63
C PRO A 68 4.02 10.80 -7.75
N ALA A 69 4.72 11.12 -8.84
CA ALA A 69 6.09 10.64 -9.09
C ALA A 69 7.04 10.96 -7.93
N ARG A 70 6.85 12.09 -7.24
CA ARG A 70 7.61 12.45 -6.05
C ARG A 70 7.51 11.40 -4.93
N ILE A 71 6.30 10.89 -4.65
CA ILE A 71 6.08 9.88 -3.60
C ILE A 71 6.62 8.52 -4.05
N ALA A 72 6.39 8.16 -5.31
CA ALA A 72 6.94 6.94 -5.88
C ALA A 72 8.48 6.92 -5.84
N ASN A 73 9.13 8.06 -6.13
CA ASN A 73 10.57 8.22 -6.04
C ASN A 73 11.06 8.17 -4.60
N LEU A 74 10.38 8.83 -3.66
CA LEU A 74 10.74 8.75 -2.23
C LEU A 74 10.67 7.31 -1.69
N ILE A 75 9.64 6.55 -2.06
CA ILE A 75 9.54 5.14 -1.69
C ILE A 75 10.67 4.34 -2.31
N LYS A 76 10.99 4.60 -3.58
CA LYS A 76 12.09 3.95 -4.28
C LYS A 76 13.45 4.28 -3.64
N GLU A 77 13.75 5.54 -3.35
CA GLU A 77 15.01 5.95 -2.74
C GLU A 77 15.16 5.45 -1.30
N LYS A 78 14.06 5.41 -0.55
CA LYS A 78 14.11 5.07 0.88
C LYS A 78 14.09 3.56 1.15
N TYR A 79 13.62 2.76 0.19
CA TYR A 79 13.34 1.34 0.39
C TYR A 79 13.82 0.41 -0.73
N GLN A 80 14.49 0.93 -1.77
CA GLN A 80 15.15 0.15 -2.83
C GLN A 80 16.67 0.29 -2.70
#